data_AF-A0A8J8H5F6-F1
#
_entry.id   AF-A0A8J8H5F6-F1
#
_cell.length_a   1.000
_cell.length_b   1.000
_cell.length_c   1.000
_cell.angle_alpha   90.00
_cell.angle_beta   90.00
_cell.angle_gamma   90.00
#
_symmetry.space_group_name_H-M   'P 1'
#
loop_
_entity.id
_entity.type
_entity.pdbx_description
1 polymer ?
#
loop_
_entity_poly.entity_id
_entity_poly.type
_entity_poly.pdbx_seq_one_letter_code
_entity_poly.pdbx_strand_id
1 'polypeptide(L)'
;MKEIKNYPPNYSELQRFFPLNLPDYVPLFPYGDILYNPSGGEIAPDVLFHEEIHSNQQKKFSTPEQWWAKYIYDRYFRLEQELEAYYLQWQFVKKSLGSKAAKECLEELSDNLSSPLYQLNLTRSQAKTKIRKYAIY
;
A
#
# COMPACT_ATOMS: atom_id res chain seq x y z
N MET A 1 13.27 7.25 2.34
CA MET A 1 13.47 6.44 1.12
C MET A 1 13.99 7.32 -0.02
N LYS A 2 14.65 6.80 -1.07
CA LYS A 2 15.03 7.59 -2.25
C LYS A 2 13.95 7.50 -3.33
N GLU A 3 13.42 8.61 -3.82
CA GLU A 3 12.44 8.63 -4.92
C GLU A 3 13.12 8.55 -6.30
N ILE A 4 12.53 7.79 -7.23
CA ILE A 4 12.89 7.73 -8.65
C ILE A 4 11.62 7.84 -9.51
N LYS A 5 11.63 8.75 -10.49
CA LYS A 5 10.53 8.95 -11.45
C LYS A 5 10.58 7.94 -12.60
N ASN A 6 10.34 6.68 -12.27
CA ASN A 6 10.32 5.56 -13.23
C ASN A 6 9.51 4.39 -12.64
N TYR A 7 9.40 3.29 -13.39
CA TYR A 7 8.83 2.02 -12.94
C TYR A 7 9.87 1.12 -12.24
N PRO A 8 9.44 0.25 -11.29
CA PRO A 8 10.33 -0.68 -10.63
C PRO A 8 10.81 -1.80 -11.57
N PRO A 9 11.89 -2.53 -11.22
CA PRO A 9 12.45 -3.60 -12.05
C PRO A 9 11.45 -4.73 -12.38
N ASN A 10 10.48 -4.99 -11.51
CA ASN A 10 9.48 -6.04 -11.65
C ASN A 10 8.13 -5.54 -12.24
N TYR A 11 8.07 -4.33 -12.79
CA TYR A 11 6.80 -3.74 -13.24
C TYR A 11 6.05 -4.60 -14.28
N SER A 12 6.78 -5.21 -15.22
CA SER A 12 6.17 -6.09 -16.22
C SER A 12 5.50 -7.33 -15.62
N GLU A 13 5.96 -7.81 -14.46
CA GLU A 13 5.30 -8.89 -13.72
C GLU A 13 4.05 -8.37 -13.02
N LEU A 14 4.15 -7.22 -12.34
CA LEU A 14 3.01 -6.59 -11.68
C LEU A 14 1.85 -6.31 -12.65
N GLN A 15 2.13 -5.84 -13.87
CA GLN A 15 1.13 -5.61 -14.91
C GLN A 15 0.39 -6.88 -15.38
N ARG A 16 1.00 -8.06 -15.24
CA ARG A 16 0.35 -9.34 -15.59
C ARG A 16 -0.65 -9.78 -14.55
N PHE A 17 -0.41 -9.43 -13.28
CA PHE A 17 -1.24 -9.85 -12.17
C PHE A 17 -2.28 -8.81 -11.79
N PHE A 18 -1.92 -7.54 -11.76
CA PHE A 18 -2.77 -6.46 -11.25
C PHE A 18 -3.30 -5.56 -12.37
N PRO A 19 -4.51 -5.01 -12.24
CA PRO A 19 -5.08 -4.08 -13.21
C PRO A 19 -4.47 -2.68 -13.05
N LEU A 20 -3.19 -2.52 -13.39
CA LEU A 20 -2.42 -1.28 -13.17
C LEU A 20 -2.68 -0.18 -14.20
N ASN A 21 -3.45 -0.44 -15.24
CA ASN A 21 -3.83 0.54 -16.26
C ASN A 21 -5.06 1.34 -15.79
N LEU A 22 -4.89 2.11 -14.72
CA LEU A 22 -5.95 2.93 -14.14
C LEU A 22 -5.88 4.34 -14.75
N PRO A 23 -6.96 4.87 -15.36
CA PRO A 23 -6.90 6.14 -16.12
C PRO A 23 -6.46 7.34 -15.29
N ASP A 24 -6.87 7.40 -14.03
CA ASP A 24 -6.70 8.56 -13.15
C ASP A 24 -5.73 8.30 -11.98
N TYR A 25 -5.05 7.14 -11.98
CA TYR A 25 -4.20 6.75 -10.86
C TYR A 25 -3.00 5.93 -11.32
N VAL A 26 -1.81 6.38 -10.94
CA VAL A 26 -0.57 5.63 -11.14
C VAL A 26 -0.02 5.27 -9.76
N PRO A 27 0.00 3.97 -9.39
CA PRO A 27 0.48 3.55 -8.08
C PRO A 27 1.96 3.89 -7.87
N LEU A 28 2.34 4.01 -6.60
CA LEU A 28 3.74 4.05 -6.17
C LEU A 28 4.23 2.61 -5.94
N PHE A 29 5.54 2.40 -6.10
CA PHE A 29 6.12 1.07 -5.94
C PHE A 29 7.38 1.13 -5.07
N PRO A 30 7.32 0.72 -3.80
CA PRO A 30 8.48 0.61 -2.94
C PRO A 30 9.28 -0.64 -3.31
N TYR A 31 10.58 -0.50 -3.49
CA TYR A 31 11.48 -1.59 -3.89
C TYR A 31 12.83 -1.43 -3.18
N GLY A 32 13.01 -2.18 -2.10
CA GLY A 32 14.09 -1.97 -1.14
C GLY A 32 14.03 -0.57 -0.55
N ASP A 33 15.10 0.20 -0.73
CA ASP A 33 15.21 1.58 -0.23
C ASP A 33 14.82 2.65 -1.28
N ILE A 34 14.24 2.23 -2.41
CA ILE A 34 13.83 3.10 -3.53
C ILE A 34 12.31 3.14 -3.64
N LEU A 35 11.74 4.34 -3.74
CA LEU A 35 10.35 4.58 -4.10
C LEU A 35 10.27 4.90 -5.59
N TYR A 36 9.61 4.06 -6.37
CA TYR A 36 9.33 4.33 -7.77
C TYR A 36 8.00 5.10 -7.89
N ASN A 37 8.07 6.31 -8.44
CA ASN A 37 6.93 7.21 -8.67
C ASN A 37 6.78 7.49 -10.18
N PRO A 38 6.11 6.61 -10.95
CA PRO A 38 6.06 6.76 -12.39
C PRO A 38 5.23 7.98 -12.84
N SER A 39 4.31 8.47 -12.00
CA SER A 39 3.56 9.70 -12.27
C SER A 39 4.44 10.95 -12.22
N GLY A 40 5.49 10.92 -11.40
CA GLY A 40 6.34 12.06 -11.11
C GLY A 40 5.66 13.20 -10.34
N GLY A 41 4.42 13.00 -9.88
CA GLY A 41 3.63 13.95 -9.08
C GLY A 41 4.06 13.99 -7.62
N GLU A 42 3.55 14.97 -6.89
CA GLU A 42 3.82 15.11 -5.45
C GLU A 42 3.17 13.98 -4.65
N ILE A 43 3.89 13.46 -3.67
CA ILE A 43 3.44 12.37 -2.82
C ILE A 43 2.98 12.96 -1.48
N ALA A 44 1.72 12.69 -1.11
CA ALA A 44 1.19 13.11 0.18
C ALA A 44 1.99 12.47 1.33
N PRO A 45 2.23 13.18 2.46
CA PRO A 45 3.07 12.66 3.54
C PRO A 45 2.60 11.33 4.15
N ASP A 46 1.29 11.10 4.24
CA ASP A 46 0.73 9.87 4.77
C ASP A 46 0.85 8.71 3.77
N VAL A 47 0.75 8.99 2.46
CA VAL A 47 1.04 8.02 1.40
C VAL A 47 2.52 7.65 1.41
N LEU A 48 3.43 8.62 1.53
CA LEU A 48 4.85 8.31 1.67
C LEU A 48 5.13 7.43 2.90
N PHE A 49 4.46 7.70 4.02
CA PHE A 49 4.56 6.88 5.23
C PHE A 49 4.04 5.44 5.01
N HIS A 50 2.98 5.26 4.22
CA HIS A 50 2.49 3.95 3.81
C HIS A 50 3.58 3.17 3.04
N GLU A 51 4.19 3.80 2.04
CA GLU A 51 5.22 3.15 1.23
C GLU A 51 6.48 2.81 2.04
N GLU A 52 6.85 3.63 3.03
CA GLU A 52 7.93 3.33 3.96
C GLU A 52 7.69 2.07 4.79
N ILE A 53 6.43 1.76 5.12
CA ILE A 53 6.07 0.52 5.80
C ILE A 53 6.34 -0.68 4.89
N HIS A 54 5.95 -0.62 3.62
CA HIS A 54 6.27 -1.68 2.66
C HIS A 54 7.77 -1.89 2.48
N SER A 55 8.56 -0.81 2.36
CA SER A 55 10.02 -0.94 2.36
C SER A 55 10.56 -1.58 3.63
N ASN A 56 9.99 -1.28 4.80
CA ASN A 56 10.38 -1.93 6.05
C ASN A 56 9.95 -3.40 6.12
N GLN A 57 8.78 -3.75 5.56
CA GLN A 57 8.34 -5.14 5.43
C GLN A 57 9.30 -5.95 4.54
N GLN A 58 9.78 -5.35 3.45
CA GLN A 58 10.74 -5.98 2.53
C GLN A 58 12.07 -6.33 3.22
N LYS A 59 12.50 -5.56 4.23
CA LYS A 59 13.71 -5.86 5.03
C LYS A 59 13.61 -7.17 5.83
N LYS A 60 12.42 -7.74 6.00
CA LYS A 60 12.20 -9.06 6.62
C LYS A 60 12.56 -10.21 5.67
N PHE A 61 12.83 -9.93 4.40
CA PHE A 61 13.20 -10.88 3.35
C PHE A 61 14.66 -10.69 2.94
N SER A 62 15.26 -11.68 2.28
CA SER A 62 16.65 -11.54 1.84
C SER A 62 16.81 -10.52 0.71
N THR A 63 15.74 -10.32 -0.08
CA THR A 63 15.71 -9.38 -1.21
C THR A 63 14.29 -8.81 -1.41
N PRO A 64 14.14 -7.58 -1.94
CA PRO A 64 12.85 -7.02 -2.33
C PRO A 64 12.07 -7.91 -3.31
N GLU A 65 12.79 -8.58 -4.22
CA GLU A 65 12.27 -9.53 -5.20
C GLU A 65 11.46 -10.65 -4.53
N GLN A 66 11.99 -11.22 -3.43
CA GLN A 66 11.31 -12.28 -2.69
C GLN A 66 10.02 -11.80 -2.04
N TRP A 67 10.03 -10.60 -1.46
CA TRP A 67 8.83 -9.99 -0.89
C TRP A 67 7.79 -9.74 -1.97
N TRP A 68 8.18 -9.14 -3.10
CA TRP A 68 7.27 -8.86 -4.21
C TRP A 68 6.71 -10.13 -4.84
N ALA A 69 7.51 -11.17 -5.04
CA ALA A 69 7.02 -12.46 -5.52
C ALA A 69 5.94 -13.01 -4.58
N LYS A 70 6.19 -13.02 -3.26
CA LYS A 70 5.17 -13.46 -2.30
C LYS A 70 3.95 -12.54 -2.33
N TYR A 71 4.13 -11.23 -2.40
CA TYR A 71 3.06 -10.24 -2.50
C TYR A 71 2.18 -10.45 -3.74
N ILE A 72 2.76 -10.81 -4.89
CA ILE A 72 2.03 -11.04 -6.14
C ILE A 72 1.21 -12.34 -6.05
N TYR A 73 1.84 -13.44 -5.63
CA TYR A 73 1.27 -14.78 -5.73
C TYR A 73 0.45 -15.21 -4.51
N ASP A 74 0.68 -14.63 -3.34
CA ASP A 74 -0.01 -14.98 -2.09
C ASP A 74 -0.95 -13.84 -1.67
N ARG A 75 -2.24 -14.01 -1.97
CA ARG A 75 -3.28 -13.01 -1.64
C ARG A 75 -3.42 -12.76 -0.14
N TYR A 76 -3.12 -13.75 0.71
CA TYR A 76 -3.25 -13.60 2.16
C TYR A 76 -2.08 -12.80 2.70
N PHE A 77 -0.87 -13.12 2.23
CA PHE A 77 0.30 -12.31 2.52
C PHE A 77 0.11 -10.86 2.09
N ARG A 78 -0.35 -10.63 0.85
CA ARG A 78 -0.69 -9.29 0.36
C ARG A 78 -1.68 -8.57 1.28
N LEU A 79 -2.76 -9.24 1.67
CA LEU A 79 -3.73 -8.68 2.61
C LEU A 79 -3.08 -8.28 3.94
N GLU A 80 -2.23 -9.13 4.50
CA GLU A 80 -1.51 -8.83 5.75
C GLU A 80 -0.58 -7.62 5.61
N GLN A 81 0.15 -7.53 4.49
CA GLN A 81 1.05 -6.40 4.23
C GLN A 81 0.30 -5.08 4.13
N GLU A 82 -0.79 -5.05 3.34
CA GLU A 82 -1.63 -3.86 3.18
C GLU A 82 -2.34 -3.47 4.49
N LEU A 83 -2.79 -4.43 5.29
CA LEU A 83 -3.46 -4.13 6.56
C LEU A 83 -2.53 -3.47 7.57
N GLU A 84 -1.28 -3.94 7.68
CA GLU A 84 -0.25 -3.29 8.50
C GLU A 84 -0.01 -1.85 8.02
N ALA A 85 0.20 -1.67 6.71
CA ALA A 85 0.49 -0.38 6.11
C ALA A 85 -0.67 0.62 6.30
N TYR A 86 -1.90 0.23 5.94
CA TYR A 86 -3.09 1.08 6.11
C TYR A 86 -3.42 1.37 7.57
N TYR A 87 -3.26 0.40 8.48
CA TYR A 87 -3.50 0.66 9.91
C TYR A 87 -2.55 1.73 10.45
N LEU A 88 -1.25 1.60 10.15
CA LEU A 88 -0.25 2.54 10.61
C LEU A 88 -0.39 3.91 9.93
N GLN A 89 -0.71 3.97 8.62
CA GLN A 89 -1.05 5.22 7.93
C GLN A 89 -2.23 5.93 8.59
N TRP A 90 -3.28 5.18 8.92
CA TRP A 90 -4.44 5.71 9.64
C TRP A 90 -4.06 6.26 11.03
N GLN A 91 -3.20 5.55 11.77
CA GLN A 91 -2.68 6.05 13.06
C GLN A 91 -1.83 7.30 12.89
N PHE A 92 -0.99 7.37 11.84
CA PHE A 92 -0.19 8.53 11.51
C PHE A 92 -1.07 9.75 11.25
N VAL A 93 -2.07 9.64 10.37
CA VAL A 93 -3.03 10.72 10.10
C VAL A 93 -3.77 11.16 11.37
N LYS A 94 -4.21 10.19 12.20
CA LYS A 94 -4.87 10.48 13.47
C LYS A 94 -4.00 11.28 14.44
N LYS A 95 -2.73 10.94 14.53
CA LYS A 95 -1.76 11.63 15.39
C LYS A 95 -1.42 13.02 14.83
N SER A 96 -1.28 13.15 13.52
CA SER A 96 -0.81 14.38 12.87
C SER A 96 -1.91 15.42 12.65
N LEU A 97 -3.13 14.99 12.31
CA LEU A 97 -4.24 15.86 11.87
C LEU A 97 -5.52 15.74 12.72
N GLY A 98 -5.54 14.80 13.68
CA GLY A 98 -6.65 14.61 14.61
C GLY A 98 -7.77 13.70 14.12
N SER A 99 -8.82 13.57 14.93
CA SER A 99 -9.84 12.53 14.78
C SER A 99 -10.77 12.69 13.57
N LYS A 100 -11.04 13.94 13.15
CA LYS A 100 -11.87 14.21 11.98
C LYS A 100 -11.18 13.71 10.70
N ALA A 101 -9.96 14.18 10.46
CA ALA A 101 -9.14 13.74 9.33
C ALA A 101 -8.90 12.22 9.34
N ALA A 102 -8.66 11.63 10.53
CA ALA A 102 -8.53 10.18 10.67
C ALA A 102 -9.77 9.40 10.23
N LYS A 103 -10.97 9.95 10.43
CA LYS A 103 -12.21 9.30 10.01
C LYS A 103 -12.33 9.31 8.49
N GLU A 104 -12.06 10.46 7.86
CA GLU A 104 -12.09 10.64 6.41
C GLU A 104 -11.03 9.76 5.73
N CYS A 105 -9.79 9.80 6.22
CA CYS A 105 -8.71 8.91 5.79
C CYS A 105 -9.14 7.44 5.87
N LEU A 106 -9.71 6.98 6.99
CA LEU A 106 -10.15 5.59 7.10
C LEU A 106 -11.22 5.21 6.06
N GLU A 107 -12.13 6.12 5.70
CA GLU A 107 -13.07 5.86 4.60
C GLU A 107 -12.33 5.60 3.30
N GLU A 108 -11.38 6.48 2.94
CA GLU A 108 -10.57 6.37 1.73
C GLU A 108 -9.70 5.11 1.69
N LEU A 109 -8.98 4.81 2.79
CA LEU A 109 -8.16 3.59 2.87
C LEU A 109 -9.03 2.32 2.73
N SER A 110 -10.28 2.37 3.22
CA SER A 110 -11.22 1.26 3.07
C SER A 110 -11.66 1.09 1.62
N ASP A 111 -11.89 2.20 0.91
CA ASP A 111 -12.21 2.19 -0.51
C ASP A 111 -11.04 1.62 -1.33
N ASN A 112 -9.80 2.09 -1.06
CA ASN A 112 -8.60 1.60 -1.74
C ASN A 112 -8.35 0.11 -1.49
N LEU A 113 -8.38 -0.35 -0.24
CA LEU A 113 -8.14 -1.76 0.10
C LEU A 113 -9.22 -2.70 -0.46
N SER A 114 -10.45 -2.21 -0.61
CA SER A 114 -11.56 -2.98 -1.21
C SER A 114 -11.61 -2.87 -2.74
N SER A 115 -10.76 -2.04 -3.35
CA SER A 115 -10.74 -1.84 -4.79
C SER A 115 -10.28 -3.10 -5.54
N PRO A 116 -10.61 -3.22 -6.84
CA PRO A 116 -10.12 -4.33 -7.67
C PRO A 116 -8.60 -4.40 -7.78
N LEU A 117 -7.86 -3.31 -7.48
CA LEU A 117 -6.41 -3.24 -7.61
C LEU A 117 -5.70 -4.39 -6.88
N TYR A 118 -6.07 -4.62 -5.62
CA TYR A 118 -5.42 -5.63 -4.78
C TYR A 118 -5.99 -7.05 -4.92
N GLN A 119 -7.12 -7.19 -5.63
CA GLN A 119 -7.81 -8.48 -5.84
C GLN A 119 -8.08 -9.25 -4.54
N LEU A 120 -8.48 -8.53 -3.49
CA LEU A 120 -8.69 -9.11 -2.17
C LEU A 120 -10.11 -9.66 -1.96
N ASN A 121 -11.06 -9.34 -2.84
CA ASN A 121 -12.49 -9.67 -2.72
C ASN A 121 -13.07 -9.25 -1.37
N LEU A 122 -12.68 -8.08 -0.88
CA LEU A 122 -13.23 -7.48 0.33
C LEU A 122 -14.32 -6.49 -0.04
N THR A 123 -15.39 -6.45 0.74
CA THR A 123 -16.26 -5.28 0.75
C THR A 123 -15.59 -4.13 1.48
N ARG A 124 -15.97 -2.89 1.16
CA ARG A 124 -15.56 -1.68 1.88
C ARG A 124 -15.74 -1.79 3.40
N SER A 125 -16.84 -2.39 3.86
CA SER A 125 -17.12 -2.60 5.29
C SER A 125 -16.16 -3.61 5.94
N GLN A 126 -15.82 -4.68 5.21
CA GLN A 126 -14.81 -5.65 5.67
C GLN A 126 -13.43 -5.01 5.74
N ALA A 127 -13.02 -4.26 4.71
CA ALA A 127 -11.75 -3.54 4.68
C ALA A 127 -11.62 -2.58 5.88
N LYS A 128 -12.63 -1.73 6.09
CA LYS A 128 -12.70 -0.80 7.22
C LYS A 128 -12.56 -1.49 8.58
N THR A 129 -13.28 -2.60 8.74
CA THR A 129 -13.25 -3.36 9.99
C THR A 129 -11.88 -3.97 10.23
N LYS A 130 -11.25 -4.55 9.20
CA LYS A 130 -9.92 -5.15 9.28
C LYS A 130 -8.85 -4.11 9.59
N ILE A 131 -8.84 -2.96 8.91
CA ILE A 131 -7.91 -1.86 9.18
C ILE A 131 -8.03 -1.43 10.65
N ARG A 132 -9.25 -1.13 11.13
CA ARG A 132 -9.46 -0.67 12.51
C ARG A 132 -9.03 -1.67 13.59
N LYS A 133 -9.15 -2.96 13.31
CA LYS A 133 -8.93 -4.05 14.27
C LYS A 133 -7.55 -4.71 14.12
N TYR A 134 -6.69 -4.22 13.24
CA TYR A 134 -5.39 -4.85 12.97
C TYR A 134 -4.57 -5.12 14.25
N ALA A 135 -4.39 -4.10 15.12
CA ALA A 135 -3.63 -4.23 16.37
C ALA A 135 -4.36 -4.96 17.53
N ILE A 136 -5.53 -5.55 17.29
CA ILE A 136 -6.29 -6.32 18.30
C ILE A 136 -5.98 -7.83 18.18
N TYR A 137 -5.17 -8.22 17.20
CA TYR A 137 -4.72 -9.59 16.93
C TYR A 137 -3.19 -9.67 16.94
#